data_AF-A0A822J0R7-F1
#
_entry.id   AF-A0A822J0R7-F1
#
_cell.length_a   1.000
_cell.length_b   1.000
_cell.length_c   1.000
_cell.angle_alpha   90.00
_cell.angle_beta   90.00
_cell.angle_gamma   90.00
#
_symmetry.space_group_name_H-M   'P 1'
#
loop_
_entity.id
_entity.type
_entity.pdbx_description
1 polymer ?
#
loop_
_entity_poly.entity_id
_entity_poly.type
_entity_poly.pdbx_seq_one_letter_code
_entity_poly.pdbx_strand_id
1 'polypeptide(L)'
;MSKDKKFVEFLNREIQTRNPPDEYTATAYKYLGDEEKAKQTFQHVTTYGFRLSSSRFGGLIEEEDRKKTKLLIQTGELQLREGVYYTLAKTDPQKATQLFEWAAENCYQSDEDIAAGIKYRLYDEIAVGHLWRGYALLNIGKYEEAYELLTQVIPYLNKYKKTGEMWRKVEYALPKALVPLCEFKIESTQENLQKAKAGIEDYIKSLRENKDKLEGYLYYFHLKETFADVYTAEKAPETAPSKVKIPSKKLELPPTEYETKGSVMIFDREGSGSLEVFGTQNEFEAYVETVKKLDKFPVLSGLMELYATESLQEPEPLIEECEKLLSRPDIEPDVKEKTKLILEVARDALEAGSTVMLYFDPEV
;
A
#
# COMPACT_ATOMS: atom_id res chain seq x y z
N MET A 1 -22.22 22.76 14.92
CA MET A 1 -20.99 22.20 15.51
C MET A 1 -19.90 22.14 14.44
N SER A 2 -18.67 22.58 14.73
CA SER A 2 -17.56 22.50 13.77
C SER A 2 -17.20 21.04 13.46
N LYS A 3 -16.65 20.79 12.27
CA LYS A 3 -16.19 19.45 11.84
C LYS A 3 -15.08 18.88 12.73
N ASP A 4 -14.38 19.72 13.50
CA ASP A 4 -13.33 19.27 14.43
C ASP A 4 -13.90 18.75 15.74
N LYS A 5 -14.99 19.37 16.25
CA LYS A 5 -15.63 18.91 17.49
C LYS A 5 -16.18 17.49 17.37
N LYS A 6 -16.82 17.15 16.24
CA LYS A 6 -17.32 15.80 15.97
C LYS A 6 -16.19 14.76 15.88
N PHE A 7 -15.03 15.13 15.35
CA PHE A 7 -13.89 14.24 15.24
C PHE A 7 -13.24 13.98 16.61
N VAL A 8 -13.11 15.01 17.43
CA VAL A 8 -12.65 14.88 18.82
C VAL A 8 -13.59 14.01 19.65
N GLU A 9 -14.91 14.19 19.49
CA GLU A 9 -15.92 13.32 20.13
C GLU A 9 -15.78 11.85 19.69
N PHE A 10 -15.55 11.62 18.38
CA PHE A 10 -15.27 10.29 17.84
C PHE A 10 -14.02 9.66 18.46
N LEU A 11 -12.89 10.37 18.51
CA LEU A 11 -11.64 9.88 19.10
C LEU A 11 -11.81 9.52 20.58
N ASN A 12 -12.45 10.39 21.35
CA ASN A 12 -12.71 10.13 22.76
C ASN A 12 -13.57 8.87 22.97
N ARG A 13 -14.56 8.65 22.11
CA ARG A 13 -15.39 7.43 22.15
C ARG A 13 -14.56 6.18 21.83
N GLU A 14 -13.76 6.22 20.76
CA GLU A 14 -12.92 5.09 20.36
C GLU A 14 -11.92 4.70 21.46
N ILE A 15 -11.28 5.70 22.09
CA ILE A 15 -10.37 5.49 23.22
C ILE A 15 -11.08 4.79 24.38
N GLN A 16 -12.31 5.19 24.72
CA GLN A 16 -13.06 4.60 25.82
C GLN A 16 -13.48 3.15 25.56
N THR A 17 -13.68 2.78 24.29
CA THR A 17 -14.12 1.43 23.91
C THR A 17 -13.00 0.41 23.77
N ARG A 18 -11.73 0.85 23.69
CA ARG A 18 -10.58 -0.03 23.45
C ARG A 18 -9.85 -0.36 24.75
N ASN A 19 -9.90 -1.63 25.15
CA ASN A 19 -9.16 -2.17 26.29
C ASN A 19 -8.72 -3.61 25.98
N PRO A 20 -7.40 -3.93 25.93
CA PRO A 20 -6.26 -3.06 26.25
C PRO A 20 -6.02 -1.93 25.22
N PRO A 21 -5.27 -0.88 25.59
CA PRO A 21 -4.86 0.18 24.67
C PRO A 21 -4.02 -0.35 23.51
N ASP A 22 -4.22 0.20 22.31
CA ASP A 22 -3.57 -0.22 21.07
C ASP A 22 -2.87 0.94 20.34
N GLU A 23 -2.32 0.64 19.16
CA GLU A 23 -1.66 1.59 18.26
C GLU A 23 -2.54 2.80 17.89
N TYR A 24 -3.83 2.54 17.70
CA TYR A 24 -4.83 3.55 17.39
C TYR A 24 -4.99 4.52 18.58
N THR A 25 -5.11 3.96 19.78
CA THR A 25 -5.31 4.70 21.03
C THR A 25 -4.14 5.64 21.30
N ALA A 26 -2.90 5.21 21.05
CA ALA A 26 -1.71 6.05 21.23
C ALA A 26 -1.71 7.27 20.30
N THR A 27 -2.04 7.05 19.02
CA THR A 27 -2.12 8.12 18.01
C THR A 27 -3.24 9.11 18.32
N ALA A 28 -4.38 8.61 18.83
CA ALA A 28 -5.51 9.42 19.24
C ALA A 28 -5.17 10.31 20.45
N TYR A 29 -4.52 9.78 21.49
CA TYR A 29 -4.06 10.60 22.62
C TYR A 29 -3.09 11.69 22.18
N LYS A 30 -2.14 11.36 21.29
CA LYS A 30 -1.19 12.33 20.74
C LYS A 30 -1.89 13.44 19.98
N TYR A 31 -2.89 13.10 19.17
CA TYR A 31 -3.72 14.08 18.46
C TYR A 31 -4.50 15.00 19.41
N LEU A 32 -5.02 14.46 20.51
CA LEU A 32 -5.74 15.23 21.52
C LEU A 32 -4.84 16.10 22.41
N GLY A 33 -3.51 15.99 22.26
CA GLY A 33 -2.53 16.71 23.07
C GLY A 33 -2.28 16.10 24.45
N ASP A 34 -2.75 14.88 24.71
CA ASP A 34 -2.48 14.14 25.95
C ASP A 34 -1.14 13.40 25.83
N GLU A 35 -0.05 14.18 25.91
CA GLU A 35 1.33 13.72 25.69
C GLU A 35 1.75 12.58 26.64
N GLU A 36 1.32 12.63 27.90
CA GLU A 36 1.67 11.63 28.89
C GLU A 36 1.03 10.29 28.59
N LYS A 37 -0.29 10.26 28.33
CA LYS A 37 -0.99 9.02 27.96
C LYS A 37 -0.55 8.50 26.60
N ALA A 38 -0.28 9.38 25.64
CA ALA A 38 0.26 8.98 24.35
C ALA A 38 1.58 8.23 24.54
N LYS A 39 2.51 8.80 25.32
CA LYS A 39 3.80 8.17 25.62
C LYS A 39 3.62 6.82 26.33
N GLN A 40 2.81 6.76 27.39
CA GLN A 40 2.54 5.51 28.11
C GLN A 40 1.93 4.43 27.19
N THR A 41 1.04 4.82 26.30
CA THR A 41 0.40 3.89 25.36
C THR A 41 1.39 3.41 24.29
N PHE A 42 2.23 4.29 23.73
CA PHE A 42 3.30 3.87 22.82
C PHE A 42 4.27 2.89 23.50
N GLN A 43 4.62 3.13 24.76
CA GLN A 43 5.43 2.20 25.56
C GLN A 43 4.75 0.85 25.78
N HIS A 44 3.45 0.84 26.03
CA HIS A 44 2.68 -0.39 26.14
C HIS A 44 2.72 -1.19 24.84
N VAL A 45 2.48 -0.53 23.71
CA VAL A 45 2.49 -1.15 22.38
C VAL A 45 3.87 -1.74 22.05
N THR A 46 4.97 -1.00 22.29
CA THR A 46 6.33 -1.51 22.05
C THR A 46 6.74 -2.64 22.99
N THR A 47 6.23 -2.65 24.21
CA THR A 47 6.56 -3.67 25.20
C THR A 47 5.75 -4.96 25.01
N TYR A 48 4.46 -4.85 24.69
CA TYR A 48 3.53 -5.98 24.71
C TYR A 48 2.91 -6.30 23.34
N GLY A 49 2.66 -5.28 22.52
CA GLY A 49 2.03 -5.43 21.20
C GLY A 49 2.92 -6.15 20.19
N PHE A 50 4.15 -5.65 19.99
CA PHE A 50 5.07 -6.21 18.97
C PHE A 50 5.81 -7.48 19.42
N ARG A 51 5.98 -7.68 20.73
CA ARG A 51 6.56 -8.92 21.26
C ARG A 51 5.69 -10.15 20.97
N LEU A 52 4.37 -9.98 20.87
CA LEU A 52 3.45 -11.06 20.53
C LEU A 52 3.37 -11.29 19.01
N SER A 53 3.44 -10.23 18.18
CA SER A 53 3.41 -10.39 16.72
C SER A 53 4.68 -11.02 16.16
N SER A 54 5.86 -10.65 16.67
CA SER A 54 7.14 -11.30 16.31
C SER A 54 7.17 -12.81 16.63
N SER A 55 6.38 -13.29 17.59
CA SER A 55 6.23 -14.72 17.85
C SER A 55 5.32 -15.46 16.86
N ARG A 56 4.36 -14.74 16.24
CA ARG A 56 3.48 -15.28 15.18
C ARG A 56 4.11 -15.21 13.79
N PHE A 57 4.97 -14.23 13.52
CA PHE A 57 5.79 -14.18 12.30
C PHE A 57 7.09 -14.99 12.42
N GLY A 58 7.50 -15.33 13.65
CA GLY A 58 8.69 -16.13 13.94
C GLY A 58 8.51 -17.64 13.83
N GLY A 59 7.28 -18.13 13.62
CA GLY A 59 6.98 -19.54 13.42
C GLY A 59 6.19 -19.74 12.13
N LEU A 60 6.73 -20.56 11.21
CA LEU A 60 6.18 -20.92 9.89
C LEU A 60 6.42 -19.92 8.77
N ILE A 61 7.67 -19.47 8.59
CA ILE A 61 8.14 -19.03 7.28
C ILE A 61 9.21 -20.02 6.88
N GLU A 62 8.88 -20.95 5.99
CA GLU A 62 9.85 -21.86 5.38
C GLU A 62 10.95 -21.02 4.69
N GLU A 63 12.17 -21.54 4.54
CA GLU A 63 13.27 -20.77 3.92
C GLU A 63 12.93 -20.25 2.52
N GLU A 64 12.00 -20.90 1.80
CA GLU A 64 11.47 -20.44 0.53
C GLU A 64 10.53 -19.23 0.66
N ASP A 65 9.69 -19.18 1.70
CA ASP A 65 8.79 -18.04 1.94
C ASP A 65 9.55 -16.78 2.35
N ARG A 66 10.76 -16.91 2.90
CA ARG A 66 11.66 -15.78 3.22
C ARG A 66 12.14 -15.02 1.98
N LYS A 67 11.92 -15.55 0.79
CA LYS A 67 12.24 -14.92 -0.50
C LYS A 67 11.04 -14.26 -1.16
N LYS A 68 9.83 -14.39 -0.61
CA LYS A 68 8.63 -13.76 -1.18
C LYS A 68 8.65 -12.26 -0.88
N THR A 69 8.91 -11.46 -1.90
CA THR A 69 9.04 -10.00 -1.84
C THR A 69 7.88 -9.31 -1.11
N LYS A 70 6.64 -9.78 -1.31
CA LYS A 70 5.45 -9.27 -0.61
C LYS A 70 5.53 -9.44 0.91
N LEU A 71 5.97 -10.60 1.38
CA LEU A 71 6.10 -10.89 2.81
C LEU A 71 7.22 -10.06 3.45
N LEU A 72 8.32 -9.86 2.72
CA LEU A 72 9.43 -9.00 3.14
C LEU A 72 8.99 -7.54 3.28
N ILE A 73 8.23 -7.01 2.31
CA ILE A 73 7.67 -5.65 2.38
C ILE A 73 6.72 -5.51 3.57
N GLN A 74 5.80 -6.45 3.78
CA GLN A 74 4.87 -6.42 4.91
C GLN A 74 5.61 -6.48 6.26
N THR A 75 6.61 -7.35 6.37
CA THR A 75 7.42 -7.47 7.58
C THR A 75 8.23 -6.20 7.82
N GLY A 76 8.79 -5.60 6.77
CA GLY A 76 9.56 -4.37 6.88
C GLY A 76 8.71 -3.14 7.17
N GLU A 77 7.48 -3.07 6.67
CA GLU A 77 6.51 -2.07 7.11
C GLU A 77 6.23 -2.21 8.61
N LEU A 78 6.04 -3.44 9.11
CA LEU A 78 5.86 -3.70 10.53
C LEU A 78 7.07 -3.24 11.35
N GLN A 79 8.29 -3.60 10.95
CA GLN A 79 9.51 -3.16 11.63
C GLN A 79 9.66 -1.62 11.61
N LEU A 80 9.37 -0.98 10.47
CA LEU A 80 9.39 0.48 10.34
C LEU A 80 8.42 1.12 11.32
N ARG A 81 7.18 0.63 11.40
CA ARG A 81 6.17 1.14 12.32
C ARG A 81 6.59 0.96 13.77
N GLU A 82 7.11 -0.22 14.12
CA GLU A 82 7.67 -0.48 15.45
C GLU A 82 8.79 0.52 15.80
N GLY A 83 9.69 0.79 14.85
CA GLY A 83 10.75 1.80 15.01
C GLY A 83 10.20 3.20 15.31
N VAL A 84 9.15 3.61 14.58
CA VAL A 84 8.44 4.88 14.83
C VAL A 84 7.87 4.93 16.25
N TYR A 85 7.23 3.84 16.71
CA TYR A 85 6.67 3.79 18.05
C TYR A 85 7.75 3.86 19.13
N TYR A 86 8.91 3.21 18.95
CA TYR A 86 10.04 3.34 19.87
C TYR A 86 10.57 4.78 19.96
N THR A 87 10.68 5.47 18.82
CA THR A 87 11.07 6.88 18.77
C THR A 87 10.07 7.75 19.55
N LEU A 88 8.77 7.63 19.26
CA LEU A 88 7.72 8.42 19.91
C LEU A 88 7.56 8.10 21.41
N ALA A 89 7.83 6.85 21.81
CA ALA A 89 7.85 6.42 23.21
C ALA A 89 9.06 6.95 23.99
N LYS A 90 10.13 7.37 23.28
CA LYS A 90 11.42 7.81 23.85
C LYS A 90 12.00 6.80 24.85
N THR A 91 11.98 5.53 24.47
CA THR A 91 12.40 4.43 25.35
C THR A 91 13.72 3.82 24.94
N ASP A 92 13.85 3.42 23.67
CA ASP A 92 15.02 2.71 23.17
C ASP A 92 15.37 3.19 21.75
N PRO A 93 16.19 4.24 21.62
CA PRO A 93 16.59 4.77 20.32
C PRO A 93 17.49 3.79 19.55
N GLN A 94 18.27 2.95 20.23
CA GLN A 94 19.12 1.95 19.57
C GLN A 94 18.27 0.89 18.90
N LYS A 95 17.24 0.39 19.61
CA LYS A 95 16.26 -0.53 19.03
C LYS A 95 15.52 0.10 17.85
N ALA A 96 15.11 1.37 17.96
CA ALA A 96 14.48 2.09 16.85
C ALA A 96 15.40 2.11 15.60
N THR A 97 16.68 2.45 15.77
CA THR A 97 17.66 2.42 14.67
C THR A 97 17.80 1.02 14.06
N GLN A 98 17.93 -0.03 14.88
CA GLN A 98 18.03 -1.41 14.38
C GLN A 98 16.81 -1.83 13.55
N LEU A 99 15.62 -1.40 13.96
CA LEU A 99 14.38 -1.68 13.25
C LEU A 99 14.33 -0.94 11.89
N PHE A 100 14.79 0.31 11.85
CA PHE A 100 14.92 1.05 10.59
C PHE A 100 16.00 0.47 9.68
N GLU A 101 17.14 0.03 10.21
CA GLU A 101 18.17 -0.66 9.44
C GLU A 101 17.61 -1.94 8.81
N TRP A 102 16.91 -2.76 9.62
CA TRP A 102 16.26 -3.96 9.12
C TRP A 102 15.26 -3.65 8.01
N ALA A 103 14.38 -2.66 8.21
CA ALA A 103 13.41 -2.26 7.18
C ALA A 103 14.10 -1.72 5.91
N ALA A 104 15.19 -0.97 6.04
CA ALA A 104 15.94 -0.46 4.89
C ALA A 104 16.63 -1.58 4.06
N GLU A 105 17.05 -2.65 4.74
CA GLU A 105 17.67 -3.82 4.11
C GLU A 105 16.63 -4.78 3.50
N ASN A 106 15.46 -4.92 4.13
CA ASN A 106 14.50 -5.99 3.82
C ASN A 106 13.24 -5.51 3.10
N CYS A 107 12.88 -4.22 3.11
CA CYS A 107 11.88 -3.66 2.18
C CYS A 107 12.47 -3.51 0.76
N TYR A 108 13.25 -4.48 0.31
CA TYR A 108 13.92 -4.47 -0.98
C TYR A 108 13.09 -5.23 -2.01
N GLN A 109 13.00 -4.67 -3.21
CA GLN A 109 12.47 -5.34 -4.38
C GLN A 109 13.62 -5.51 -5.36
N SER A 110 13.83 -6.73 -5.86
CA SER A 110 14.84 -6.96 -6.88
C SER A 110 14.44 -6.30 -8.20
N ASP A 111 15.40 -6.04 -9.09
CA ASP A 111 15.11 -5.54 -10.44
C ASP A 111 14.17 -6.50 -11.20
N GLU A 112 14.27 -7.81 -10.91
CA GLU A 112 13.39 -8.86 -11.45
C GLU A 112 11.96 -8.72 -10.92
N ASP A 113 11.79 -8.47 -9.62
CA ASP A 113 10.47 -8.20 -9.02
C ASP A 113 9.85 -6.91 -9.54
N ILE A 114 10.65 -5.86 -9.72
CA ILE A 114 10.18 -4.59 -10.30
C ILE A 114 9.75 -4.81 -11.75
N ALA A 115 10.53 -5.55 -12.54
CA ALA A 115 10.18 -5.87 -13.92
C ALA A 115 8.89 -6.73 -13.98
N ALA A 116 8.75 -7.71 -13.10
CA ALA A 116 7.54 -8.53 -12.97
C ALA A 116 6.34 -7.67 -12.55
N GLY A 117 6.48 -6.80 -11.56
CA GLY A 117 5.42 -5.90 -11.13
C GLY A 117 5.01 -4.91 -12.22
N ILE A 118 5.94 -4.40 -13.02
CA ILE A 118 5.61 -3.58 -14.20
C ILE A 118 4.82 -4.39 -15.23
N LYS A 119 5.27 -5.62 -15.52
CA LYS A 119 4.63 -6.57 -16.45
C LYS A 119 3.20 -6.90 -16.02
N TYR A 120 2.97 -7.13 -14.73
CA TYR A 120 1.66 -7.49 -14.17
C TYR A 120 0.87 -6.28 -13.63
N ARG A 121 1.33 -5.06 -13.91
CA ARG A 121 0.69 -3.80 -13.49
C ARG A 121 0.53 -3.64 -11.96
N LEU A 122 1.39 -4.28 -11.16
CA LEU A 122 1.46 -4.17 -9.69
C LEU A 122 2.24 -2.92 -9.25
N TYR A 123 1.87 -1.77 -9.81
CA TYR A 123 2.58 -0.50 -9.58
C TYR A 123 2.46 0.02 -8.16
N ASP A 124 1.40 -0.35 -7.45
CA ASP A 124 1.15 -0.08 -6.05
C ASP A 124 2.12 -0.84 -5.14
N GLU A 125 2.31 -2.15 -5.37
CA GLU A 125 3.26 -2.95 -4.60
C GLU A 125 4.70 -2.43 -4.79
N ILE A 126 5.04 -1.98 -6.01
CA ILE A 126 6.32 -1.32 -6.29
C ILE A 126 6.43 0.00 -5.53
N ALA A 127 5.39 0.84 -5.57
CA ALA A 127 5.39 2.13 -4.89
C ALA A 127 5.52 1.99 -3.36
N VAL A 128 4.84 1.00 -2.77
CA VAL A 128 4.89 0.70 -1.33
C VAL A 128 6.29 0.26 -0.90
N GLY A 129 6.92 -0.65 -1.66
CA GLY A 129 8.29 -1.08 -1.37
C GLY A 129 9.27 0.08 -1.38
N HIS A 130 9.23 0.91 -2.43
CA HIS A 130 10.07 2.11 -2.54
C HIS A 130 9.81 3.12 -1.42
N LEU A 131 8.55 3.36 -1.05
CA LEU A 131 8.21 4.30 0.01
C LEU A 131 8.77 3.85 1.36
N TRP A 132 8.48 2.63 1.79
CA TRP A 132 8.84 2.20 3.14
C TRP A 132 10.33 2.00 3.29
N ARG A 133 10.99 1.47 2.26
CA ARG A 133 12.46 1.44 2.23
C ARG A 133 13.05 2.85 2.25
N GLY A 134 12.54 3.75 1.41
CA GLY A 134 12.97 5.14 1.37
C GLY A 134 12.79 5.86 2.71
N TYR A 135 11.66 5.62 3.39
CA TYR A 135 11.40 6.20 4.69
C TYR A 135 12.30 5.59 5.78
N ALA A 136 12.56 4.28 5.75
CA ALA A 136 13.53 3.65 6.64
C ALA A 136 14.94 4.25 6.48
N LEU A 137 15.43 4.38 5.24
CA LEU A 137 16.72 4.97 4.90
C LEU A 137 16.85 6.43 5.39
N LEU A 138 15.78 7.20 5.24
CA LEU A 138 15.70 8.58 5.72
C LEU A 138 15.91 8.66 7.25
N ASN A 139 15.38 7.70 8.01
CA ASN A 139 15.51 7.68 9.48
C ASN A 139 16.87 7.20 9.98
N ILE A 140 17.68 6.56 9.13
CA ILE A 140 19.07 6.18 9.45
C ILE A 140 20.10 7.10 8.80
N GLY A 141 19.66 8.24 8.25
CA GLY A 141 20.54 9.27 7.71
C GLY A 141 21.08 9.01 6.29
N LYS A 142 20.56 8.00 5.59
CA LYS A 142 20.92 7.70 4.19
C LYS A 142 20.05 8.49 3.21
N TYR A 143 20.19 9.81 3.24
CA TYR A 143 19.27 10.73 2.56
C TYR A 143 19.31 10.64 1.04
N GLU A 144 20.47 10.38 0.43
CA GLU A 144 20.62 10.23 -1.02
C GLU A 144 19.92 8.96 -1.52
N GLU A 145 20.15 7.82 -0.86
CA GLU A 145 19.47 6.55 -1.18
C GLU A 145 17.96 6.67 -0.97
N ALA A 146 17.54 7.33 0.12
CA ALA A 146 16.14 7.62 0.39
C ALA A 146 15.51 8.48 -0.71
N TYR A 147 16.19 9.55 -1.12
CA TYR A 147 15.73 10.45 -2.18
C TYR A 147 15.50 9.69 -3.50
N GLU A 148 16.45 8.85 -3.90
CA GLU A 148 16.33 8.06 -5.13
C GLU A 148 15.09 7.16 -5.11
N LEU A 149 14.81 6.48 -4.00
CA LEU A 149 13.62 5.63 -3.90
C LEU A 149 12.33 6.44 -3.80
N LEU A 150 12.29 7.46 -2.95
CA LEU A 150 11.08 8.26 -2.69
C LEU A 150 10.63 9.04 -3.94
N THR A 151 11.56 9.48 -4.78
CA THR A 151 11.22 10.13 -6.05
C THR A 151 10.62 9.16 -7.07
N GLN A 152 10.95 7.87 -7.00
CA GLN A 152 10.38 6.83 -7.86
C GLN A 152 8.94 6.45 -7.49
N VAL A 153 8.53 6.67 -6.25
CA VAL A 153 7.16 6.40 -5.78
C VAL A 153 6.13 7.18 -6.62
N ILE A 154 6.38 8.47 -6.89
CA ILE A 154 5.39 9.37 -7.52
C ILE A 154 5.00 8.93 -8.95
N PRO A 155 5.94 8.60 -9.86
CA PRO A 155 5.63 8.05 -11.18
C PRO A 155 4.75 6.80 -11.15
N TYR A 156 5.06 5.83 -10.28
CA TYR A 156 4.27 4.61 -10.15
C TYR A 156 2.84 4.90 -9.69
N LEU A 157 2.69 5.77 -8.68
CA LEU A 157 1.38 6.22 -8.20
C LEU A 157 0.56 6.96 -9.27
N ASN A 158 1.20 7.72 -10.16
CA ASN A 158 0.51 8.44 -11.23
C ASN A 158 -0.04 7.51 -12.32
N LYS A 159 0.60 6.35 -12.58
CA LYS A 159 0.07 5.37 -13.55
C LYS A 159 -1.23 4.72 -13.09
N TYR A 160 -1.42 4.53 -11.78
CA TYR A 160 -2.55 3.79 -11.20
C TYR A 160 -3.74 4.65 -10.76
N LYS A 161 -3.66 5.99 -10.89
CA LYS A 161 -4.75 6.94 -10.58
C LYS A 161 -6.08 6.70 -11.34
N LYS A 162 -6.13 5.75 -12.28
CA LYS A 162 -7.25 5.48 -13.18
C LYS A 162 -8.21 4.37 -12.70
N THR A 163 -7.87 3.61 -11.65
CA THR A 163 -8.63 2.41 -11.24
C THR A 163 -9.51 2.61 -9.99
N GLY A 164 -9.56 3.80 -9.41
CA GLY A 164 -10.61 4.20 -8.45
C GLY A 164 -10.40 3.76 -7.00
N GLU A 165 -9.56 2.76 -6.74
CA GLU A 165 -9.23 2.27 -5.40
C GLU A 165 -7.78 2.59 -4.97
N MET A 166 -7.56 2.63 -3.66
CA MET A 166 -6.36 2.03 -3.07
C MET A 166 -4.97 2.67 -3.22
N TRP A 167 -4.84 3.98 -3.10
CA TRP A 167 -3.78 4.47 -2.21
C TRP A 167 -4.33 5.61 -1.37
N ARG A 168 -4.30 5.46 -0.04
CA ARG A 168 -5.02 6.37 0.85
C ARG A 168 -4.50 7.77 0.55
N LYS A 169 -5.37 8.75 0.27
CA LYS A 169 -4.99 10.13 -0.16
C LYS A 169 -3.86 10.75 0.68
N VAL A 170 -3.79 10.32 1.94
CA VAL A 170 -2.74 10.61 2.90
C VAL A 170 -1.38 10.02 2.48
N GLU A 171 -1.31 8.72 2.24
CA GLU A 171 -0.10 8.05 1.77
C GLU A 171 0.42 8.71 0.49
N TYR A 172 -0.44 9.07 -0.47
CA TYR A 172 -0.01 9.80 -1.70
C TYR A 172 0.65 11.15 -1.41
N ALA A 173 0.23 11.82 -0.35
CA ALA A 173 0.81 13.09 0.07
C ALA A 173 2.14 12.91 0.84
N LEU A 174 2.41 11.72 1.40
CA LEU A 174 3.60 11.46 2.20
C LEU A 174 4.90 11.56 1.40
N PRO A 175 5.10 10.91 0.23
CA PRO A 175 6.31 11.09 -0.59
C PRO A 175 6.56 12.55 -0.95
N LYS A 176 5.51 13.36 -1.13
CA LYS A 176 5.63 14.79 -1.44
C LYS A 176 6.14 15.62 -0.26
N ALA A 177 5.98 15.14 0.97
CA ALA A 177 6.62 15.71 2.15
C ALA A 177 8.05 15.20 2.32
N LEU A 178 8.29 13.91 2.05
CA LEU A 178 9.59 13.27 2.28
C LEU A 178 10.66 13.68 1.25
N VAL A 179 10.30 13.83 -0.04
CA VAL A 179 11.26 14.20 -1.09
C VAL A 179 11.94 15.55 -0.80
N PRO A 180 11.21 16.66 -0.55
CA PRO A 180 11.82 17.92 -0.17
C PRO A 180 12.60 17.87 1.15
N LEU A 181 12.19 17.01 2.08
CA LEU A 181 12.93 16.79 3.33
C LEU A 181 14.31 16.17 3.04
N CYS A 182 14.40 15.17 2.15
CA CYS A 182 15.68 14.64 1.69
C CYS A 182 16.51 15.72 0.99
N GLU A 183 15.91 16.49 0.08
CA GLU A 183 16.62 17.58 -0.63
C GLU A 183 17.26 18.55 0.36
N PHE A 184 16.55 18.95 1.43
CA PHE A 184 17.09 19.82 2.46
C PHE A 184 18.20 19.16 3.29
N LYS A 185 18.10 17.87 3.60
CA LYS A 185 19.14 17.14 4.36
C LYS A 185 20.40 16.88 3.54
N ILE A 186 20.27 16.73 2.22
CA ILE A 186 21.39 16.62 1.28
C ILE A 186 22.02 18.01 1.04
N GLU A 187 21.18 19.00 0.75
CA GLU A 187 21.57 20.38 0.46
C GLU A 187 20.69 21.37 1.23
N SER A 188 21.23 21.86 2.35
CA SER A 188 20.53 22.78 3.24
C SER A 188 20.50 24.22 2.71
N THR A 189 19.73 24.45 1.66
CA THR A 189 19.45 25.79 1.13
C THR A 189 18.17 26.38 1.71
N GLN A 190 18.02 27.71 1.64
CA GLN A 190 16.78 28.36 2.06
C GLN A 190 15.58 27.93 1.19
N GLU A 191 15.81 27.69 -0.10
CA GLU A 191 14.78 27.19 -1.01
C GLU A 191 14.32 25.78 -0.60
N ASN A 192 15.26 24.87 -0.32
CA ASN A 192 14.93 23.50 0.08
C ASN A 192 14.26 23.46 1.46
N LEU A 193 14.68 24.32 2.40
CA LEU A 193 14.01 24.47 3.68
C LEU A 193 12.54 24.89 3.51
N GLN A 194 12.27 25.85 2.61
CA GLN A 194 10.91 26.29 2.32
C GLN A 194 10.08 25.18 1.67
N LYS A 195 10.66 24.42 0.72
CA LYS A 195 10.00 23.27 0.10
C LYS A 195 9.69 22.16 1.12
N ALA A 196 10.64 21.84 2.00
CA ALA A 196 10.45 20.85 3.07
C ALA A 196 9.28 21.23 3.99
N LYS A 197 9.24 22.48 4.45
CA LYS A 197 8.13 23.00 5.26
C LYS A 197 6.80 22.94 4.52
N ALA A 198 6.77 23.37 3.26
CA ALA A 198 5.56 23.36 2.45
C ALA A 198 5.02 21.93 2.21
N GLY A 199 5.89 20.98 1.86
CA GLY A 199 5.50 19.59 1.62
C GLY A 199 4.90 18.93 2.86
N ILE A 200 5.46 19.20 4.03
CA ILE A 200 4.92 18.75 5.32
C ILE A 200 3.53 19.37 5.59
N GLU A 201 3.37 20.69 5.38
CA GLU A 201 2.07 21.35 5.58
C GLU A 201 1.00 20.81 4.61
N ASP A 202 1.36 20.50 3.37
CA ASP A 202 0.47 19.86 2.41
C ASP A 202 0.06 18.45 2.86
N TYR A 203 0.97 17.70 3.46
CA TYR A 203 0.65 16.41 4.08
C TYR A 203 -0.34 16.56 5.25
N ILE A 204 -0.12 17.53 6.13
CA ILE A 204 -1.04 17.85 7.24
C ILE A 204 -2.42 18.24 6.71
N LYS A 205 -2.47 19.06 5.66
CA LYS A 205 -3.72 19.45 5.01
C LYS A 205 -4.45 18.21 4.49
N SER A 206 -3.75 17.30 3.82
CA SER A 206 -4.31 16.02 3.36
C SER A 206 -4.87 15.19 4.52
N LEU A 207 -4.17 15.11 5.65
CA LEU A 207 -4.66 14.43 6.86
C LEU A 207 -5.96 15.06 7.41
N ARG A 208 -6.02 16.39 7.46
CA ARG A 208 -7.21 17.12 7.94
C ARG A 208 -8.43 16.93 7.03
N GLU A 209 -8.20 16.79 5.74
CA GLU A 209 -9.25 16.54 4.74
C GLU A 209 -9.71 15.07 4.74
N ASN A 210 -8.86 14.14 5.20
CA ASN A 210 -9.11 12.68 5.23
C ASN A 210 -8.98 12.12 6.65
N LYS A 211 -9.82 12.63 7.55
CA LYS A 211 -9.75 12.37 9.01
C LYS A 211 -9.94 10.90 9.41
N ASP A 212 -10.49 10.08 8.53
CA ASP A 212 -10.64 8.64 8.69
C ASP A 212 -9.29 7.90 8.63
N LYS A 213 -8.21 8.55 8.17
CA LYS A 213 -6.87 7.98 8.01
C LYS A 213 -5.96 8.31 9.18
N LEU A 214 -6.35 7.88 10.37
CA LEU A 214 -5.63 8.14 11.61
C LEU A 214 -4.19 7.62 11.64
N GLU A 215 -3.91 6.51 10.95
CA GLU A 215 -2.55 5.97 10.80
C GLU A 215 -1.59 6.99 10.20
N GLY A 216 -2.05 7.90 9.33
CA GLY A 216 -1.20 8.96 8.79
C GLY A 216 -0.72 9.97 9.82
N TYR A 217 -1.48 10.18 10.90
CA TYR A 217 -1.03 11.06 11.99
C TYR A 217 0.20 10.49 12.71
N LEU A 218 0.40 9.17 12.72
CA LEU A 218 1.60 8.54 13.27
C LEU A 218 2.86 9.08 12.59
N TYR A 219 2.89 9.03 11.25
CA TYR A 219 4.02 9.50 10.46
C TYR A 219 4.19 11.02 10.57
N TYR A 220 3.10 11.78 10.65
CA TYR A 220 3.17 13.21 10.93
C TYR A 220 3.87 13.51 12.26
N PHE A 221 3.44 12.88 13.35
CA PHE A 221 4.05 13.10 14.67
C PHE A 221 5.52 12.69 14.67
N HIS A 222 5.84 11.56 14.05
CA HIS A 222 7.21 11.11 13.90
C HIS A 222 8.08 12.11 13.12
N LEU A 223 7.62 12.59 11.96
CA LEU A 223 8.34 13.59 11.18
C LEU A 223 8.60 14.86 11.99
N LYS A 224 7.61 15.31 12.76
CA LYS A 224 7.71 16.50 13.61
C LYS A 224 8.73 16.35 14.74
N GLU A 225 8.84 15.16 15.32
CA GLU A 225 9.81 14.90 16.39
C GLU A 225 11.22 14.63 15.84
N THR A 226 11.34 13.74 14.86
CA THR A 226 12.64 13.29 14.32
C THR A 226 13.33 14.37 13.50
N PHE A 227 12.57 15.22 12.81
CA PHE A 227 13.09 16.31 11.97
C PHE A 227 12.72 17.69 12.51
N ALA A 228 12.59 17.82 13.84
CA ALA A 228 12.23 19.05 14.51
C ALA A 228 13.11 20.24 14.09
N ASP A 229 14.39 19.99 13.79
CA ASP A 229 15.35 20.99 13.30
C ASP A 229 14.84 21.71 12.04
N VAL A 230 14.19 20.99 11.13
CA VAL A 230 13.59 21.54 9.91
C VAL A 230 12.38 22.43 10.23
N TYR A 231 11.55 22.04 11.20
CA TYR A 231 10.37 22.82 11.59
C TYR A 231 10.76 24.14 12.23
N THR A 232 11.71 24.09 13.17
CA THR A 232 12.09 25.25 13.98
C THR A 232 13.06 26.20 13.28
N ALA A 233 13.72 25.77 12.21
CA ALA A 233 14.69 26.61 11.50
C ALA A 233 14.04 27.81 10.79
N GLU A 234 14.43 29.03 11.14
CA GLU A 234 14.04 30.25 10.41
C GLU A 234 14.90 30.48 9.16
N LYS A 235 16.16 30.06 9.23
CA LYS A 235 17.13 30.12 8.14
C LYS A 235 17.86 28.79 8.02
N ALA A 236 18.21 28.42 6.79
CA ALA A 236 19.08 27.28 6.56
C ALA A 236 20.46 27.52 7.21
N PRO A 237 21.08 26.48 7.80
CA PRO A 237 22.43 26.60 8.33
C PRO A 237 23.41 27.03 7.22
N GLU A 238 24.42 27.82 7.58
CA GLU A 238 25.49 28.21 6.65
C GLU A 238 26.36 26.98 6.33
N THR A 239 25.93 26.19 5.35
CA THR A 239 26.71 25.08 4.80
C THR A 239 27.34 25.50 3.48
N ALA A 240 28.63 25.17 3.32
CA ALA A 240 29.24 25.17 1.98
C ALA A 240 28.41 24.23 1.09
N PRO A 241 28.07 24.64 -0.15
CA PRO A 241 27.30 23.81 -1.06
C PRO A 241 28.03 22.48 -1.24
N SER A 242 27.44 21.43 -0.70
CA SER A 242 27.94 20.08 -0.93
C SER A 242 27.68 19.79 -2.41
N LYS A 243 28.74 19.60 -3.20
CA LYS A 243 28.63 19.13 -4.59
C LYS A 243 28.25 17.65 -4.59
N VAL A 244 27.13 17.29 -3.97
CA VAL A 244 26.55 15.96 -4.12
C VAL A 244 25.76 15.99 -5.41
N LYS A 245 26.16 15.14 -6.36
CA LYS A 245 25.37 14.91 -7.57
C LYS A 245 24.09 14.21 -7.14
N ILE A 246 22.99 14.97 -7.10
CA ILE A 246 21.64 14.41 -7.02
C ILE A 246 21.52 13.38 -8.18
N PRO A 247 21.22 12.09 -7.89
CA PRO A 247 21.05 11.10 -8.93
C PRO A 247 19.93 11.55 -9.88
N SER A 248 20.27 11.77 -11.14
CA SER A 248 19.32 12.22 -12.17
C SER A 248 18.54 11.08 -12.81
N LYS A 249 18.56 9.88 -12.22
CA LYS A 249 18.05 8.66 -12.84
C LYS A 249 16.53 8.66 -12.80
N LYS A 250 15.93 9.39 -13.74
CA LYS A 250 14.50 9.33 -14.02
C LYS A 250 14.26 8.00 -14.75
N LEU A 251 13.47 7.12 -14.14
CA LEU A 251 13.18 5.81 -14.69
C LEU A 251 12.56 5.93 -16.08
N GLU A 252 13.17 5.29 -17.08
CA GLU A 252 12.54 4.99 -18.35
C GLU A 252 11.71 3.72 -18.15
N LEU A 253 10.39 3.88 -18.10
CA LEU A 253 9.49 2.73 -18.00
C LEU A 253 9.50 1.99 -19.33
N PRO A 254 9.68 0.67 -19.32
CA PRO A 254 9.65 -0.10 -20.55
C PRO A 254 8.25 -0.09 -21.19
N PRO A 255 8.16 -0.33 -22.50
CA PRO A 255 6.91 -0.26 -23.26
C PRO A 255 5.85 -1.23 -22.73
N THR A 256 4.59 -0.81 -22.81
CA THR A 256 3.40 -1.41 -22.17
C THR A 256 2.91 -2.74 -22.77
N GLU A 257 3.63 -3.30 -23.73
CA GLU A 257 3.24 -4.56 -24.37
C GLU A 257 4.06 -5.70 -23.78
N TYR A 258 3.57 -6.23 -22.67
CA TYR A 258 4.09 -7.46 -22.10
C TYR A 258 3.08 -8.59 -22.30
N GLU A 259 3.53 -9.66 -22.94
CA GLU A 259 2.85 -10.95 -22.85
C GLU A 259 2.99 -11.47 -21.41
N THR A 260 1.89 -11.49 -20.67
CA THR A 260 1.83 -12.07 -19.33
C THR A 260 1.98 -13.59 -19.43
N LYS A 261 3.11 -14.14 -18.96
CA LYS A 261 3.41 -15.58 -18.95
C LYS A 261 2.77 -16.28 -17.74
N GLY A 262 1.53 -15.94 -17.41
CA GLY A 262 0.79 -16.56 -16.32
C GLY A 262 -0.68 -16.57 -16.67
N SER A 263 -1.46 -17.34 -15.91
CA SER A 263 -2.84 -17.67 -16.22
C SER A 263 -3.78 -17.12 -15.17
N VAL A 264 -4.89 -16.52 -15.62
CA VAL A 264 -6.06 -16.24 -14.80
C VAL A 264 -6.78 -17.56 -14.58
N MET A 265 -7.00 -17.89 -13.32
CA MET A 265 -7.69 -19.09 -12.87
C MET A 265 -9.02 -18.69 -12.25
N ILE A 266 -10.05 -19.51 -12.46
CA ILE A 266 -11.36 -19.36 -11.80
C ILE A 266 -11.57 -20.59 -10.93
N PHE A 267 -11.87 -20.38 -9.65
CA PHE A 267 -12.05 -21.49 -8.71
C PHE A 267 -13.03 -21.22 -7.58
N ASP A 268 -13.60 -22.29 -7.02
CA ASP A 268 -14.46 -22.28 -5.84
C ASP A 268 -13.66 -22.62 -4.56
N ARG A 269 -13.52 -21.66 -3.63
CA ARG A 269 -12.58 -21.79 -2.49
C ARG A 269 -13.09 -22.66 -1.33
N GLU A 270 -14.41 -22.74 -1.13
CA GLU A 270 -15.03 -23.49 -0.02
C GLU A 270 -15.65 -24.83 -0.48
N GLY A 271 -15.57 -25.15 -1.77
CA GLY A 271 -16.25 -26.28 -2.41
C GLY A 271 -15.35 -27.27 -3.16
N SER A 272 -15.88 -27.77 -4.28
CA SER A 272 -15.53 -28.97 -5.07
C SER A 272 -14.07 -29.09 -5.58
N GLY A 273 -13.30 -28.00 -5.54
CA GLY A 273 -11.94 -27.96 -6.08
C GLY A 273 -11.90 -27.78 -7.60
N SER A 274 -12.96 -27.21 -8.18
CA SER A 274 -12.99 -26.83 -9.60
C SER A 274 -11.99 -25.70 -9.83
N LEU A 275 -10.96 -25.96 -10.63
CA LEU A 275 -9.91 -25.01 -10.95
C LEU A 275 -9.77 -25.00 -12.46
N GLU A 276 -10.39 -24.00 -13.09
CA GLU A 276 -10.36 -23.86 -14.55
C GLU A 276 -9.44 -22.71 -14.97
N VAL A 277 -8.67 -22.95 -16.02
CA VAL A 277 -7.79 -21.95 -16.62
C VAL A 277 -8.65 -21.07 -17.53
N PHE A 278 -8.84 -19.80 -17.17
CA PHE A 278 -9.52 -18.84 -18.04
C PHE A 278 -8.68 -18.47 -19.27
N GLY A 279 -7.36 -18.38 -19.09
CA GLY A 279 -6.40 -17.91 -20.09
C GLY A 279 -5.43 -16.91 -19.47
N THR A 280 -4.63 -16.23 -20.28
CA THR A 280 -3.70 -15.20 -19.80
C THR A 280 -4.41 -13.94 -19.30
N GLN A 281 -3.70 -13.09 -18.53
CA GLN A 281 -4.21 -11.78 -18.11
C GLN A 281 -4.62 -10.90 -19.32
N ASN A 282 -3.87 -10.97 -20.43
CA ASN A 282 -4.22 -10.24 -21.65
C ASN A 282 -5.53 -10.74 -22.28
N GLU A 283 -5.78 -12.05 -22.26
CA GLU A 283 -7.03 -12.64 -22.73
C GLU A 283 -8.21 -12.30 -21.83
N PHE A 284 -7.98 -12.18 -20.52
CA PHE A 284 -8.94 -11.67 -19.55
C PHE A 284 -9.28 -10.19 -19.78
N GLU A 285 -8.29 -9.32 -19.91
CA GLU A 285 -8.51 -7.90 -20.19
C GLU A 285 -9.23 -7.70 -21.54
N ALA A 286 -8.85 -8.47 -22.57
CA ALA A 286 -9.51 -8.45 -23.87
C ALA A 286 -10.96 -8.91 -23.78
N TYR A 287 -11.25 -9.95 -22.99
CA TYR A 287 -12.62 -10.40 -22.74
C TYR A 287 -13.45 -9.31 -22.05
N VAL A 288 -12.95 -8.72 -20.95
CA VAL A 288 -13.65 -7.66 -20.20
C VAL A 288 -13.94 -6.45 -21.08
N GLU A 289 -12.96 -5.98 -21.86
CA GLU A 289 -13.16 -4.85 -22.78
C GLU A 289 -14.12 -5.19 -23.93
N THR A 290 -14.14 -6.43 -24.39
CA THR A 290 -15.10 -6.89 -25.42
C THR A 290 -16.52 -6.92 -24.86
N VAL A 291 -16.73 -7.49 -23.68
CA VAL A 291 -18.03 -7.54 -22.99
C VAL A 291 -18.54 -6.12 -22.68
N LYS A 292 -17.67 -5.22 -22.22
CA LYS A 292 -18.00 -3.83 -21.94
C LYS A 292 -18.48 -3.05 -23.16
N LYS A 293 -17.97 -3.38 -24.35
CA LYS A 293 -18.39 -2.78 -25.64
C LYS A 293 -19.72 -3.36 -26.16
N LEU A 294 -20.19 -4.48 -25.61
CA LEU A 294 -21.54 -4.96 -25.87
C LEU A 294 -22.50 -4.06 -25.09
N ASP A 295 -23.26 -3.23 -25.81
CA ASP A 295 -24.18 -2.16 -25.35
C ASP A 295 -25.23 -2.54 -24.26
N LYS A 296 -25.16 -3.73 -23.67
CA LYS A 296 -26.10 -4.26 -22.66
C LYS A 296 -25.46 -5.00 -21.49
N PHE A 297 -24.12 -5.10 -21.38
CA PHE A 297 -23.45 -5.90 -20.34
C PHE A 297 -22.37 -5.15 -19.51
N PRO A 298 -22.58 -3.87 -19.11
CA PRO A 298 -21.61 -3.18 -18.25
C PRO A 298 -21.50 -3.83 -16.87
N VAL A 299 -22.56 -4.52 -16.43
CA VAL A 299 -22.61 -5.23 -15.15
C VAL A 299 -21.69 -6.44 -15.16
N LEU A 300 -21.73 -7.27 -16.21
CA LEU A 300 -20.82 -8.42 -16.32
C LEU A 300 -19.35 -7.99 -16.32
N SER A 301 -18.97 -6.97 -17.11
CA SER A 301 -17.59 -6.46 -17.09
C SER A 301 -17.17 -5.95 -15.70
N GLY A 302 -18.08 -5.26 -14.99
CA GLY A 302 -17.81 -4.77 -13.63
C GLY A 302 -17.72 -5.91 -12.60
N LEU A 303 -18.51 -6.97 -12.74
CA LEU A 303 -18.42 -8.17 -11.91
C LEU A 303 -17.11 -8.93 -12.16
N MET A 304 -16.67 -9.07 -13.42
CA MET A 304 -15.39 -9.70 -13.72
C MET A 304 -14.22 -8.94 -13.09
N GLU A 305 -14.22 -7.61 -13.17
CA GLU A 305 -13.23 -6.77 -12.48
C GLU A 305 -13.30 -6.96 -10.96
N LEU A 306 -14.50 -6.91 -10.37
CA LEU A 306 -14.73 -7.10 -8.94
C LEU A 306 -14.22 -8.46 -8.42
N TYR A 307 -14.48 -9.55 -9.16
CA TYR A 307 -14.13 -10.91 -8.73
C TYR A 307 -12.63 -11.20 -8.93
N ALA A 308 -11.93 -10.37 -9.72
CA ALA A 308 -10.48 -10.39 -9.85
C ALA A 308 -9.76 -9.53 -8.79
N THR A 309 -10.44 -8.54 -8.21
CA THR A 309 -9.85 -7.62 -7.21
C THR A 309 -10.24 -7.94 -5.78
N GLU A 310 -11.43 -8.49 -5.54
CA GLU A 310 -11.91 -8.89 -4.22
C GLU A 310 -11.80 -10.41 -4.00
N SER A 311 -11.55 -10.81 -2.75
CA SER A 311 -11.06 -12.16 -2.45
C SER A 311 -12.12 -13.26 -2.39
N LEU A 312 -13.41 -12.94 -2.18
CA LEU A 312 -14.53 -13.90 -2.18
C LEU A 312 -15.83 -13.20 -2.57
N GLN A 313 -16.52 -13.71 -3.58
CA GLN A 313 -17.81 -13.16 -4.02
C GLN A 313 -18.86 -14.27 -4.19
N GLU A 314 -20.12 -13.92 -3.96
CA GLU A 314 -21.26 -14.83 -4.16
C GLU A 314 -21.39 -15.21 -5.66
N PRO A 315 -21.71 -16.45 -6.02
CA PRO A 315 -21.76 -16.88 -7.43
C PRO A 315 -22.95 -16.32 -8.24
N GLU A 316 -24.08 -16.01 -7.60
CA GLU A 316 -25.35 -15.73 -8.28
C GLU A 316 -25.34 -14.52 -9.22
N PRO A 317 -24.73 -13.36 -8.88
CA PRO A 317 -24.63 -12.23 -9.80
C PRO A 317 -23.89 -12.58 -11.08
N LEU A 318 -22.87 -13.43 -10.98
CA LEU A 318 -22.06 -13.87 -12.11
C LEU A 318 -22.84 -14.84 -13.01
N ILE A 319 -23.57 -15.79 -12.40
CA ILE A 319 -24.46 -16.72 -13.12
C ILE A 319 -25.50 -15.94 -13.94
N GLU A 320 -26.21 -15.00 -13.31
CA GLU A 320 -27.28 -14.25 -13.96
C GLU A 320 -26.78 -13.49 -15.21
N GLU A 321 -25.65 -12.80 -15.08
CA GLU A 321 -25.10 -12.00 -16.17
C GLU A 321 -24.45 -12.86 -17.27
N CYS A 322 -23.81 -13.98 -16.92
CA CYS A 322 -23.29 -14.95 -17.89
C CYS A 322 -24.42 -15.59 -18.71
N GLU A 323 -25.53 -15.99 -18.08
CA GLU A 323 -26.70 -16.54 -18.78
C GLU A 323 -27.35 -15.53 -19.72
N LYS A 324 -27.50 -14.27 -19.26
CA LYS A 324 -27.99 -13.18 -20.11
C LYS A 324 -27.10 -12.99 -21.32
N LEU A 325 -25.78 -13.02 -21.16
CA LEU A 325 -24.85 -12.89 -22.27
C LEU A 325 -25.04 -14.08 -23.23
N LEU A 326 -24.91 -15.32 -22.75
CA LEU A 326 -25.02 -16.54 -23.58
C LEU A 326 -26.36 -16.71 -24.32
N SER A 327 -27.43 -16.04 -23.86
CA SER A 327 -28.73 -16.03 -24.54
C SER A 327 -28.77 -15.22 -25.85
N ARG A 328 -27.75 -14.40 -26.13
CA ARG A 328 -27.69 -13.63 -27.37
C ARG A 328 -27.31 -14.51 -28.57
N PRO A 329 -27.97 -14.29 -29.74
CA PRO A 329 -27.68 -15.05 -30.95
C PRO A 329 -26.31 -14.70 -31.56
N ASP A 330 -25.87 -13.45 -31.43
CA ASP A 330 -24.70 -12.89 -32.12
C ASP A 330 -23.57 -12.55 -31.12
N ILE A 331 -22.91 -13.56 -30.57
CA ILE A 331 -21.70 -13.41 -29.75
C ILE A 331 -20.56 -14.13 -30.43
N GLU A 332 -19.38 -13.50 -30.40
CA GLU A 332 -18.15 -14.09 -30.92
C GLU A 332 -17.84 -15.44 -30.24
N PRO A 333 -17.40 -16.46 -30.99
CA PRO A 333 -17.17 -17.80 -30.43
C PRO A 333 -16.25 -17.81 -29.19
N ASP A 334 -15.16 -17.03 -29.18
CA ASP A 334 -14.22 -16.94 -28.06
C ASP A 334 -14.88 -16.39 -26.79
N VAL A 335 -15.64 -15.29 -26.92
CA VAL A 335 -16.41 -14.71 -25.80
C VAL A 335 -17.42 -15.72 -25.28
N LYS A 336 -18.07 -16.47 -26.17
CA LYS A 336 -19.06 -17.49 -25.79
C LYS A 336 -18.42 -18.65 -25.03
N GLU A 337 -17.24 -19.11 -25.45
CA GLU A 337 -16.51 -20.20 -24.80
C GLU A 337 -16.02 -19.78 -23.40
N LYS A 338 -15.36 -18.62 -23.30
CA LYS A 338 -14.91 -18.05 -22.02
C LYS A 338 -16.06 -17.79 -21.04
N THR A 339 -17.20 -17.30 -21.53
CA THR A 339 -18.39 -17.08 -20.69
C THR A 339 -18.98 -18.39 -20.17
N LYS A 340 -18.90 -19.48 -20.93
CA LYS A 340 -19.34 -20.80 -20.45
C LYS A 340 -18.45 -21.33 -19.34
N LEU A 341 -17.14 -21.16 -19.48
CA LEU A 341 -16.16 -21.57 -18.46
C LEU A 341 -16.41 -20.85 -17.14
N ILE A 342 -16.67 -19.53 -17.19
CA ILE A 342 -17.06 -18.74 -16.01
C ILE A 342 -18.37 -19.27 -15.39
N LEU A 343 -19.38 -19.51 -16.24
CA LEU A 343 -20.70 -19.96 -15.79
C LEU A 343 -20.66 -21.35 -15.14
N GLU A 344 -19.81 -22.24 -15.64
CA GLU A 344 -19.60 -23.59 -15.11
C GLU A 344 -19.05 -23.52 -13.69
N VAL A 345 -17.92 -22.84 -13.50
CA VAL A 345 -17.31 -22.68 -12.17
C VAL A 345 -18.24 -21.98 -11.19
N ALA A 346 -18.99 -20.96 -11.64
CA ALA A 346 -19.94 -20.25 -10.77
C ALA A 346 -21.11 -21.15 -10.33
N ARG A 347 -21.61 -22.02 -11.20
CA ARG A 347 -22.67 -22.98 -10.85
C ARG A 347 -22.16 -24.06 -9.91
N ASP A 348 -20.97 -24.58 -10.14
CA ASP A 348 -20.34 -25.56 -9.26
C ASP A 348 -20.14 -24.98 -7.86
N ALA A 349 -19.69 -23.73 -7.76
CA ALA A 349 -19.61 -23.00 -6.49
C ALA A 349 -20.99 -22.88 -5.80
N LEU A 350 -22.03 -22.49 -6.54
CA LEU A 350 -23.39 -22.37 -6.00
C LEU A 350 -23.93 -23.70 -5.49
N GLU A 351 -23.74 -24.79 -6.24
CA GLU A 351 -24.16 -26.15 -5.83
C GLU A 351 -23.39 -26.64 -4.60
N ALA A 352 -22.12 -26.29 -4.48
CA ALA A 352 -21.28 -26.60 -3.34
C ALA A 352 -21.51 -25.69 -2.11
N GLY A 353 -22.30 -24.61 -2.25
CA GLY A 353 -22.48 -23.60 -1.21
C GLY A 353 -21.22 -22.77 -0.92
N SER A 354 -20.42 -22.52 -1.97
CA SER A 354 -19.13 -21.83 -1.94
C SER A 354 -19.16 -20.49 -2.69
N THR A 355 -18.15 -19.66 -2.46
CA THR A 355 -17.87 -18.43 -3.19
C THR A 355 -16.97 -18.65 -4.41
N VAL A 356 -16.97 -17.70 -5.35
CA VAL A 356 -16.11 -17.67 -6.55
C VAL A 356 -15.04 -16.58 -6.42
N MET A 357 -13.86 -16.85 -6.96
CA MET A 357 -12.77 -15.88 -7.10
C MET A 357 -12.06 -16.06 -8.46
N LEU A 358 -11.60 -14.96 -9.04
CA LEU A 358 -10.60 -14.98 -10.10
C LEU A 358 -9.25 -14.55 -9.52
N TYR A 359 -8.21 -15.33 -9.78
CA TYR A 359 -6.85 -14.96 -9.37
C TYR A 359 -5.86 -15.18 -10.51
N PHE A 360 -4.81 -14.37 -10.51
CA PHE A 360 -3.71 -14.53 -11.45
C PHE A 360 -2.64 -15.44 -10.85
N ASP A 361 -2.34 -16.54 -11.54
CA ASP A 361 -1.27 -17.48 -11.21
C ASP A 361 -0.04 -17.22 -12.09
N PRO A 362 1.07 -16.72 -11.52
CA PRO A 362 2.30 -16.44 -12.28
C PRO A 362 3.14 -17.69 -12.59
N GLU A 363 2.82 -18.87 -12.05
CA GLU A 363 3.64 -20.10 -12.14
C GLU A 363 3.16 -21.11 -13.20
N VAL A 364 2.00 -20.87 -13.84
CA VAL A 364 1.40 -21.74 -14.88
C VAL A 364 1.91 -21.43 -16.28
#